data_AF-A0A0F9J7R3-F1
#
_entry.id   AF-A0A0F9J7R3-F1
#
_cell.length_a   1.000
_cell.length_b   1.000
_cell.length_c   1.000
_cell.angle_alpha   90.00
_cell.angle_beta   90.00
_cell.angle_gamma   90.00
#
_symmetry.space_group_name_H-M   'P 1'
#
loop_
_entity.id
_entity.type
_entity.pdbx_description
1 polymer ?
#
loop_
_entity_poly.entity_id
_entity_poly.type
_entity_poly.pdbx_seq_one_letter_code
_entity_poly.pdbx_strand_id
1 'polypeptide(L)' 'NKVPINEIDALQDAIDGAHKVMEGKGRAVVRFSGTESVLRIMVEHKDKATADIMAEGIADVARRTL' A
#
# COMPACT_ATOMS: atom_id res chain seq x y z
N ASN A 1 19.04 -8.09 -3.16
CA ASN A 1 17.78 -8.39 -3.86
C ASN A 1 16.61 -7.88 -3.04
N LYS A 2 15.66 -7.17 -3.65
CA LYS A 2 14.43 -6.75 -2.96
C LYS A 2 13.51 -7.97 -2.83
N VAL A 3 12.96 -8.21 -1.64
CA VAL A 3 11.94 -9.25 -1.44
C VAL A 3 10.69 -8.85 -2.23
N PRO A 4 10.11 -9.75 -3.05
CA PRO A 4 8.85 -9.47 -3.74
C PRO A 4 7.75 -9.04 -2.76
N ILE A 5 6.98 -8.01 -3.10
CA ILE A 5 5.94 -7.44 -2.22
C ILE A 5 4.88 -8.48 -1.82
N ASN A 6 4.60 -9.44 -2.71
CA ASN A 6 3.68 -10.54 -2.49
C ASN A 6 4.22 -11.66 -1.58
N GLU A 7 5.48 -11.58 -1.16
CA GLU A 7 6.10 -12.50 -0.18
C GLU A 7 6.20 -11.85 1.22
N ILE A 8 5.66 -10.65 1.39
CA ILE A 8 5.65 -9.92 2.67
C ILE A 8 4.23 -9.92 3.20
N ASP A 9 3.87 -10.97 3.96
CA ASP A 9 2.51 -11.22 4.45
C ASP A 9 1.87 -9.99 5.10
N ALA A 10 2.58 -9.34 6.02
CA ALA A 10 2.05 -8.15 6.70
C ALA A 10 1.74 -7.01 5.73
N LEU A 11 2.54 -6.82 4.68
CA LEU A 11 2.29 -5.80 3.67
C LEU A 11 1.14 -6.18 2.74
N GLN A 12 0.99 -7.46 2.40
CA GLN A 12 -0.18 -7.95 1.67
C GLN A 12 -1.46 -7.74 2.48
N ASP A 13 -1.46 -8.11 3.76
CA ASP A 13 -2.59 -7.92 4.66
C ASP A 13 -3.01 -6.44 4.76
N ALA A 14 -2.04 -5.52 4.78
CA ALA A 14 -2.30 -4.09 4.79
C ALA A 14 -2.97 -3.60 3.50
N ILE A 15 -2.51 -4.10 2.34
CA ILE A 15 -3.07 -3.75 1.03
C ILE A 15 -4.50 -4.30 0.90
N ASP A 16 -4.71 -5.56 1.28
CA ASP A 16 -6.02 -6.21 1.24
C ASP A 16 -6.99 -5.57 2.24
N GLY A 17 -6.50 -5.20 3.43
CA GLY A 17 -7.25 -4.43 4.41
C GLY A 17 -7.73 -3.10 3.85
N ALA A 18 -6.85 -2.36 3.17
CA ALA A 18 -7.23 -1.11 2.52
C ALA A 18 -8.27 -1.31 1.41
N HIS A 19 -8.12 -2.34 0.57
CA HIS A 19 -9.13 -2.67 -0.45
C HIS A 19 -10.49 -3.01 0.17
N LYS A 20 -10.51 -3.75 1.28
CA LYS A 20 -11.74 -4.07 2.03
C LYS A 20 -12.41 -2.82 2.59
N VAL A 21 -11.66 -1.93 3.24
CA VAL A 21 -12.19 -0.67 3.80
C VAL A 21 -12.80 0.20 2.69
N MET A 22 -12.18 0.23 1.51
CA MET A 22 -12.69 1.01 0.38
C MET A 22 -13.87 0.35 -0.35
N GLU A 23 -14.22 -0.90 -0.07
CA GLU A 23 -15.39 -1.61 -0.63
C GLU A 23 -15.52 -1.49 -2.17
N GLY A 24 -14.41 -1.50 -2.90
CA GLY A 24 -14.40 -1.31 -4.37
C GLY A 24 -14.66 0.12 -4.86
N LYS A 25 -14.78 1.10 -3.95
CA LYS A 25 -14.91 2.54 -4.26
C LYS A 25 -13.55 3.26 -4.35
N GLY A 26 -12.47 2.49 -4.31
CA GLY A 26 -11.09 2.96 -4.39
C GLY A 26 -10.13 1.84 -4.77
N ARG A 27 -8.86 2.20 -4.93
CA ARG A 27 -7.80 1.28 -5.35
C ARG A 27 -6.51 1.62 -4.63
N ALA A 28 -5.77 0.59 -4.23
CA ALA A 28 -4.40 0.73 -3.74
C ALA A 28 -3.44 -0.05 -4.64
N VAL A 29 -2.32 0.57 -5.01
CA VAL A 29 -1.25 -0.04 -5.82
C VAL A 29 0.09 0.21 -5.12
N VAL A 30 0.83 -0.86 -4.85
CA VAL A 30 2.14 -0.82 -4.20
C VAL A 30 3.18 -1.47 -5.11
N ARG A 31 4.29 -0.77 -5.36
CA ARG A 31 5.40 -1.29 -6.18
C ARG A 31 6.73 -0.68 -5.79
N PHE A 32 7.81 -1.41 -5.99
CA PHE A 32 9.14 -0.79 -5.98
C PHE A 32 9.33 0.12 -7.20
N SER A 33 10.06 1.22 -7.01
CA SER A 33 10.60 1.96 -8.15
C SER A 33 11.66 1.12 -8.85
N GLY A 34 11.63 1.14 -10.20
CA GLY A 34 12.59 0.44 -11.05
C GLY A 34 13.90 1.22 -11.25
N THR A 35 13.90 2.52 -10.99
CA THR A 35 15.05 3.41 -11.19
C THR A 35 15.54 4.07 -9.91
N GLU A 36 14.79 3.96 -8.82
CA GLU A 36 15.09 4.58 -7.53
C GLU A 36 14.99 3.56 -6.39
N SER A 37 15.70 3.82 -5.29
CA SER A 37 15.63 2.99 -4.08
C SER A 37 14.44 3.39 -3.19
N VAL A 38 13.23 3.43 -3.76
CA VAL A 38 12.00 3.79 -3.05
C VAL A 38 10.86 2.80 -3.33
N LEU A 39 9.92 2.71 -2.39
CA LEU A 39 8.61 2.06 -2.56
C LEU A 39 7.58 3.14 -2.93
N ARG A 40 6.76 2.87 -3.95
CA ARG A 40 5.65 3.74 -4.35
C ARG A 40 4.34 3.12 -3.88
N ILE A 41 3.58 3.88 -3.12
CA ILE A 41 2.24 3.55 -2.66
C ILE A 41 1.30 4.58 -3.27
N MET A 42 0.30 4.12 -4.00
CA MET A 42 -0.72 4.97 -4.60
C MET A 42 -2.08 4.49 -4.14
N VAL A 43 -2.89 5.39 -3.60
CA VAL A 43 -4.27 5.13 -3.20
C VAL A 43 -5.17 6.16 -3.86
N GLU A 44 -6.25 5.70 -4.47
CA GLU A 44 -7.32 6.55 -5.01
C GLU A 44 -8.64 6.23 -4.31
N HIS A 45 -9.37 7.27 -3.92
CA HIS A 45 -10.72 7.17 -3.36
C HIS A 45 -11.43 8.53 -3.53
N LYS A 46 -12.77 8.53 -3.59
CA LYS A 46 -13.57 9.78 -3.75
C LYS A 46 -13.42 10.75 -2.56
N ASP A 47 -13.18 10.19 -1.38
CA ASP A 47 -12.89 10.94 -0.16
C ASP A 47 -11.39 10.95 0.08
N LYS A 48 -10.80 12.15 0.10
CA LYS A 48 -9.37 12.35 0.29
C LYS A 48 -8.91 11.82 1.65
N ALA A 49 -9.69 12.03 2.70
CA ALA A 49 -9.30 11.59 4.04
C ALA A 49 -9.15 10.07 4.09
N THR A 50 -10.10 9.33 3.50
CA THR A 50 -9.98 7.88 3.33
C THR A 50 -8.73 7.50 2.54
N ALA A 51 -8.45 8.14 1.40
CA ALA A 51 -7.26 7.84 0.60
C ALA A 51 -5.96 8.05 1.40
N ASP A 52 -5.86 9.17 2.13
CA ASP A 52 -4.69 9.50 2.96
C ASP A 52 -4.49 8.48 4.09
N ILE A 53 -5.56 8.13 4.82
CA ILE A 53 -5.49 7.17 5.93
C ILE A 53 -5.05 5.80 5.44
N MET A 54 -5.58 5.34 4.30
CA MET A 54 -5.20 4.05 3.72
C MET A 54 -3.75 4.06 3.20
N ALA A 55 -3.32 5.14 2.55
CA ALA A 55 -1.95 5.28 2.07
C ALA A 55 -0.94 5.27 3.22
N GLU A 56 -1.21 6.02 4.29
CA GLU A 56 -0.33 6.08 5.45
C GLU A 56 -0.32 4.75 6.21
N GLY A 57 -1.47 4.08 6.36
CA GLY A 57 -1.54 2.76 6.99
C GLY A 57 -0.69 1.71 6.26
N ILE A 58 -0.72 1.69 4.92
CA ILE A 58 0.16 0.82 4.11
C ILE A 58 1.62 1.24 4.29
N ALA A 59 1.93 2.54 4.28
CA ALA A 59 3.28 3.05 4.44
C ALA A 59 3.89 2.68 5.79
N ASP A 60 3.11 2.77 6.87
CA ASP A 60 3.53 2.38 8.21
C ASP A 60 3.87 0.90 8.32
N VAL A 61 3.09 0.04 7.67
CA VAL A 61 3.43 -1.39 7.59
C VAL A 61 4.71 -1.58 6.79
N ALA A 62 4.81 -0.98 5.61
CA ALA A 62 6.00 -1.09 4.76
C ALA A 62 7.29 -0.66 5.48
N ARG A 63 7.25 0.44 6.25
CA ARG A 63 8.40 0.92 7.07
C ARG A 63 8.86 -0.08 8.13
N ARG A 64 7.97 -0.97 8.60
CA ARG A 64 8.27 -1.97 9.64
C ARG A 64 8.75 -3.29 9.08
N THR A 65 8.46 -3.58 7.81
CA THR A 65 8.65 -4.92 7.22
C THR A 65 9.73 -4.98 6.13
N LEU A 66 10.14 -3.83 5.57
CA LEU A 66 11.15 -3.71 4.51
C LEU A 66 12.48 -3.20 5.05
#